data_AF-A0A7U7JT87-F1
#
_entry.id   AF-A0A7U7JT87-F1
#
_cell.length_a   1.000
_cell.length_b   1.000
_cell.length_c   1.000
_cell.angle_alpha   90.00
_cell.angle_beta   90.00
_cell.angle_gamma   90.00
#
_symmetry.space_group_name_H-M   'P 1'
#
loop_
_entity.id
_entity.type
_entity.pdbx_description
1 polymer ?
#
loop_
_entity_poly.entity_id
_entity_poly.type
_entity_poly.pdbx_seq_one_letter_code
_entity_poly.pdbx_strand_id
1 'polypeptide(L)' 'MIIVYIVLLLILVIANHRIVNRLLTENRTYFVRLVATITTFISFVLVYVLIREIMPYVVRMMDLLYHQ' A
#
# COMPACT_ATOMS: atom_id res chain seq x y z
N MET A 1 0.99 14.00 5.68
CA MET A 1 0.92 12.57 6.03
C MET A 1 0.61 11.67 4.84
N ILE A 2 -0.33 12.03 3.96
CA ILE A 2 -0.67 11.29 2.71
C ILE A 2 0.56 10.90 1.87
N ILE A 3 1.48 11.83 1.60
CA ILE A 3 2.72 11.57 0.83
C ILE A 3 3.59 10.48 1.48
N VAL A 4 3.66 10.44 2.81
CA VAL A 4 4.45 9.44 3.56
C VAL A 4 3.91 8.03 3.32
N TYR A 5 2.58 7.86 3.31
CA TYR A 5 1.95 6.57 3.02
C TYR A 5 2.19 6.10 1.57
N ILE A 6 2.18 7.03 0.61
CA ILE A 6 2.50 6.72 -0.79
C ILE A 6 3.96 6.27 -0.93
N VAL A 7 4.88 6.96 -0.27
CA VAL A 7 6.31 6.59 -0.24
C VAL A 7 6.50 5.23 0.44
N LEU A 8 5.80 4.96 1.55
CA LEU A 8 5.81 3.66 2.23
C LEU A 8 5.35 2.54 1.32
N LEU A 9 4.27 2.72 0.57
CA LEU A 9 3.78 1.74 -0.41
C LEU A 9 4.82 1.47 -1.50
N LEU A 10 5.47 2.52 -2.02
CA LEU A 10 6.55 2.38 -3.01
C LEU A 10 7.73 1.56 -2.47
N ILE A 11 8.18 1.87 -1.25
CA ILE A 11 9.26 1.14 -0.59
C ILE A 11 8.86 -0.32 -0.38
N LEU A 12 7.62 -0.56 0.07
CA LEU A 12 7.09 -1.90 0.29
C LEU A 12 7.10 -2.74 -1.00
N VAL A 13 6.69 -2.15 -2.12
CA VAL A 13 6.69 -2.81 -3.44
C VAL A 13 8.10 -3.14 -3.90
N ILE A 14 9.04 -2.20 -3.79
CA ILE A 14 10.44 -2.40 -4.19
C ILE A 14 11.10 -3.49 -3.32
N ALA A 15 10.86 -3.45 -2.01
CA ALA A 15 11.36 -4.46 -1.07
C ALA A 15 10.78 -5.84 -1.40
N ASN A 16 9.48 -5.93 -1.66
CA ASN A 16 8.81 -7.17 -2.03
C ASN A 16 9.44 -7.76 -3.30
N HIS A 17 9.61 -6.94 -4.34
CA HIS A 17 10.22 -7.38 -5.60
C HIS A 17 11.63 -7.96 -5.36
N ARG A 18 12.47 -7.29 -4.57
CA ARG A 18 13.81 -7.80 -4.25
C ARG A 18 13.78 -9.12 -3.48
N ILE A 19 12.93 -9.23 -2.47
CA ILE A 19 12.81 -10.43 -1.62
C ILE A 19 12.28 -11.61 -2.43
N VAL A 20 11.21 -11.40 -3.19
CA VAL A 20 10.60 -12.41 -4.06
C VAL A 20 11.58 -12.89 -5.12
N ASN A 21 12.30 -11.99 -5.79
CA ASN A 21 13.24 -12.37 -6.84
C ASN A 21 14.40 -13.23 -6.28
N ARG A 22 14.87 -12.90 -5.06
CA ARG A 22 15.87 -13.70 -4.35
C ARG A 22 15.34 -15.08 -3.94
N LEU A 23 14.12 -15.14 -3.40
CA LEU A 23 13.49 -16.39 -2.97
C LEU A 23 13.12 -17.31 -4.14
N LEU A 24 12.76 -16.74 -5.30
CA LEU A 24 12.54 -17.47 -6.54
C LEU A 24 13.84 -18.12 -7.04
N THR A 25 14.98 -17.43 -6.89
CA THR A 25 16.30 -17.96 -7.25
C THR A 25 16.69 -19.16 -6.38
N GLU A 26 16.26 -19.19 -5.11
CA GLU A 26 16.45 -20.34 -4.20
C GLU A 26 15.37 -21.43 -4.35
N ASN A 27 14.49 -21.33 -5.35
CA ASN A 27 13.37 -22.25 -5.59
C ASN A 27 12.38 -22.38 -4.40
N ARG A 28 12.37 -21.39 -3.49
CA ARG A 28 11.54 -21.36 -2.28
C ARG A 28 10.15 -20.78 -2.54
N THR A 29 9.41 -21.39 -3.46
CA THR A 29 8.08 -20.92 -3.90
C THR A 29 7.05 -20.81 -2.77
N TYR A 30 7.10 -21.67 -1.75
CA TYR A 30 6.24 -21.54 -0.56
C TYR A 30 6.51 -20.25 0.23
N PHE A 31 7.77 -19.89 0.42
CA PHE A 31 8.14 -18.64 1.10
C PHE A 31 7.79 -17.41 0.27
N VAL A 32 7.93 -17.48 -1.06
CA VAL A 32 7.49 -16.41 -1.96
C VAL A 32 6.00 -16.11 -1.77
N ARG A 33 5.16 -17.15 -1.74
CA ARG A 33 3.71 -17.00 -1.53
C ARG A 33 3.40 -16.38 -0.17
N LEU A 34 4.04 -16.87 0.89
CA LEU A 34 3.85 -16.35 2.24
C LEU A 34 4.26 -14.88 2.35
N VAL A 35 5.42 -14.50 1.79
CA VAL A 35 5.87 -13.12 1.73
C VAL A 35 4.83 -12.29 0.98
N ALA A 36 4.45 -12.69 -0.24
CA ALA A 36 3.47 -11.95 -1.04
C ALA A 36 2.13 -11.74 -0.32
N THR A 37 1.62 -12.74 0.40
CA THR A 37 0.40 -12.61 1.20
C THR A 37 0.56 -11.58 2.32
N ILE A 38 1.68 -11.61 3.06
CA ILE A 38 1.97 -10.66 4.12
C ILE A 38 2.09 -9.24 3.54
N THR A 39 2.84 -9.07 2.45
CA THR A 39 3.01 -7.76 1.83
C THR A 39 1.70 -7.20 1.30
N THR A 40 0.83 -8.06 0.78
CA THR A 40 -0.52 -7.69 0.33
C THR A 40 -1.37 -7.22 1.51
N PHE A 41 -1.36 -7.96 2.63
CA PHE A 41 -2.10 -7.57 3.83
C PHE A 41 -1.63 -6.22 4.38
N ILE A 42 -0.31 -5.99 4.45
CA ILE A 42 0.27 -4.71 4.88
C ILE A 42 -0.14 -3.58 3.92
N SER A 43 -0.16 -3.85 2.61
CA SER A 43 -0.59 -2.89 1.61
C SER A 43 -2.06 -2.49 1.81
N PHE A 44 -2.94 -3.46 2.11
CA PHE A 44 -4.34 -3.18 2.42
C PHE A 44 -4.49 -2.26 3.63
N VAL A 45 -3.74 -2.52 4.71
CA VAL A 45 -3.77 -1.67 5.91
C VAL A 45 -3.29 -0.25 5.59
N LEU A 46 -2.19 -0.12 4.85
CA LEU A 46 -1.65 1.19 4.44
C LEU A 46 -2.64 1.97 3.56
N VAL A 47 -3.27 1.31 2.59
CA VAL A 47 -4.28 1.93 1.73
C VAL A 47 -5.52 2.35 2.52
N TYR A 48 -5.97 1.54 3.47
CA TYR A 48 -7.10 1.89 4.33
C TYR A 48 -6.83 3.17 5.13
N VAL A 49 -5.64 3.28 5.74
CA VAL A 49 -5.25 4.48 6.49
C VAL A 49 -5.13 5.68 5.56
N LEU A 50 -4.59 5.49 4.35
CA LEU A 50 -4.50 6.53 3.33
C LEU A 50 -5.89 7.07 2.94
N ILE A 51 -6.86 6.19 2.70
CA ILE A 51 -8.24 6.58 2.36
C ILE A 51 -8.86 7.35 3.53
N ARG A 52 -8.68 6.87 4.76
CA ARG A 52 -9.18 7.54 5.97
C ARG A 52 -8.64 8.96 6.11
N GLU A 53 -7.36 9.18 5.80
CA GLU A 53 -6.72 10.50 5.80
C GLU A 53 -7.19 11.40 4.65
N ILE A 54 -7.51 10.83 3.48
CA ILE A 54 -8.02 11.56 2.31
C ILE A 54 -9.50 11.96 2.49
N MET A 55 -10.28 11.13 3.18
CA MET A 55 -11.73 11.32 3.36
C MET A 55 -12.16 12.73 3.80
N PRO A 56 -11.54 13.39 4.80
CA PRO A 56 -11.92 14.76 5.17
C PRO A 56 -11.69 15.79 4.05
N TYR A 57 -10.68 15.60 3.20
CA TYR A 57 -10.45 16.47 2.04
C TYR A 57 -11.53 16.28 0.97
N VAL A 58 -11.93 15.04 0.74
CA VAL A 58 -13.00 14.70 -0.22
C VAL A 58 -14.34 15.28 0.25
N VAL A 59 -14.69 15.12 1.54
CA VAL A 59 -15.92 15.70 2.10
C VAL A 59 -15.91 17.22 1.96
N ARG A 60 -14.79 17.89 2.24
CA ARG A 60 -14.67 19.34 2.13
C ARG A 60 -14.78 19.83 0.67
N MET A 61 -14.25 19.06 -0.29
CA MET A 61 -14.43 19.33 -1.72
C MET A 61 -15.88 19.12 -2.16
N MET A 62 -16.53 18.05 -1.71
CA MET A 62 -17.95 17.81 -1.99
C MET A 62 -18.82 18.93 -1.45
N ASP A 63 -18.56 19.40 -0.23
CA ASP A 63 -19.31 20.48 0.41
C ASP A 63 -19.18 21.80 -0.36
N LEU A 64 -17.97 22.13 -0.83
CA LEU A 64 -17.72 23.29 -1.71
C LEU A 64 -18.43 23.19 -3.06
N LEU A 65 -18.52 21.98 -3.63
CA LEU A 65 -19.23 21.71 -4.89
C LEU A 65 -20.76 21.70 -4.72
N TYR A 66 -21.26 21.32 -3.55
CA TYR A 66 -22.70 21.25 -3.26
C TYR A 66 -23.32 22.60 -2.86
N HIS A 67 -22.49 23.56 -2.44
CA HIS A 67 -22.91 24.93 -2.08
C HIS A 67 -22.67 25.96 -3.21
N GLN A 68 -22.35 25.51 -4.43
CA GLN A 68 -22.51 26.30 -5.67
C GLN A 68 -23.87 26.05 -6.29
#